data_AF-A0A388Q5V3-F1
#
_entry.id   AF-A0A388Q5V3-F1
#
_cell.length_a   1.000
_cell.length_b   1.000
_cell.length_c   1.000
_cell.angle_alpha   90.00
_cell.angle_beta   90.00
_cell.angle_gamma   90.00
#
_symmetry.space_group_name_H-M   'P 1'
#
loop_
_entity.id
_entity.type
_entity.pdbx_description
1 polymer ?
#
loop_
_entity_poly.entity_id
_entity_poly.type
_entity_poly.pdbx_seq_one_letter_code
_entity_poly.pdbx_strand_id
1 'polypeptide(L)'
;KGKIYGQKESTLRSLFKNYSDKVLMDYQENRLIDENEEYRNLITEYRDGIMLFELTDRMVWSKASADTVGLDKFYNANKNKYMWQPAVTGDIYKAVDESFAKKVVEEISNSANKTVEEIVKAASGDGTQNKVFYESGKFEKTRFPAGTKLEAGKVSSYFRNEDGTYSMVNVKEVFNAPSPKTLSEARGYVISEYQEYLEKEWIKNLEATYPVKLNESVLKGMVKK
;
A
#
# COMPACT_ATOMS: atom_id res chain seq x y z
N LYS A 1 -36.26 -39.14 -44.57
CA LYS A 1 -35.07 -39.93 -44.15
C LYS A 1 -34.09 -38.97 -43.49
N GLY A 2 -33.83 -39.13 -42.20
CA GLY A 2 -32.86 -38.32 -41.47
C GLY A 2 -32.55 -38.98 -40.13
N LYS A 3 -31.87 -40.14 -40.19
CA LYS A 3 -31.38 -40.84 -38.99
C LYS A 3 -30.27 -39.98 -38.38
N ILE A 4 -30.41 -39.63 -37.11
CA ILE A 4 -29.39 -38.92 -36.34
C ILE A 4 -28.51 -39.98 -35.68
N TYR A 5 -27.26 -40.07 -36.12
CA TYR A 5 -26.29 -41.10 -35.69
C TYR A 5 -25.57 -40.69 -34.37
N GLY A 6 -25.66 -41.54 -33.35
CA GLY A 6 -24.64 -41.86 -32.33
C GLY A 6 -24.11 -40.77 -31.38
N GLN A 7 -23.64 -39.63 -31.90
CA GLN A 7 -22.98 -38.60 -31.09
C GLN A 7 -23.96 -37.77 -30.26
N LYS A 8 -25.12 -37.36 -30.81
CA LYS A 8 -26.08 -36.52 -30.07
C LYS A 8 -26.71 -37.22 -28.87
N GLU A 9 -27.04 -38.51 -29.00
CA GLU A 9 -27.63 -39.28 -27.91
C GLU A 9 -26.62 -39.56 -26.80
N SER A 10 -25.38 -39.90 -27.18
CA SER A 10 -24.26 -40.04 -26.24
C SER A 10 -23.97 -38.72 -25.51
N THR A 11 -23.93 -37.59 -26.22
CA THR A 11 -23.76 -36.25 -25.63
C THR A 11 -24.92 -35.90 -24.71
N LEU A 12 -26.18 -36.17 -25.10
CA LEU A 12 -27.35 -35.89 -24.25
C LEU A 12 -27.31 -36.73 -22.97
N ARG A 13 -26.96 -38.02 -23.06
CA ARG A 13 -26.79 -38.90 -21.91
C ARG A 13 -25.66 -38.43 -20.99
N SER A 14 -24.54 -37.99 -21.56
CA SER A 14 -23.42 -37.42 -20.80
C SER A 14 -23.80 -36.12 -20.09
N LEU A 15 -24.48 -35.20 -20.78
CA LEU A 15 -24.97 -33.95 -20.18
C LEU A 15 -25.98 -34.22 -19.06
N PHE A 16 -26.92 -35.16 -19.28
CA PHE A 16 -27.87 -35.56 -18.25
C PHE A 16 -27.20 -36.22 -17.06
N LYS A 17 -26.18 -37.07 -17.28
CA LYS A 17 -25.38 -37.66 -16.21
C LYS A 17 -24.66 -36.58 -15.41
N ASN A 18 -23.96 -35.65 -16.07
CA ASN A 18 -23.25 -34.56 -15.40
C ASN A 18 -24.20 -33.67 -14.59
N TYR A 19 -25.39 -33.38 -15.13
CA TYR A 19 -26.42 -32.66 -14.39
C TYR A 19 -26.90 -33.45 -13.16
N SER A 20 -27.17 -34.75 -13.32
CA SER A 20 -27.63 -35.61 -12.23
C SER A 20 -26.57 -35.75 -11.13
N ASP A 21 -25.31 -35.96 -11.52
CA ASP A 21 -24.16 -36.02 -10.60
C ASP A 21 -24.01 -34.68 -9.86
N LYS A 22 -24.14 -33.55 -10.57
CA LYS A 22 -24.10 -32.22 -9.95
C LYS A 22 -25.23 -32.04 -8.93
N VAL A 23 -26.48 -32.36 -9.27
CA VAL A 23 -27.61 -32.25 -8.34
C VAL A 23 -27.39 -33.11 -7.10
N LEU A 24 -26.85 -34.32 -7.25
CA LEU A 24 -26.52 -35.20 -6.13
C LEU A 24 -25.41 -34.63 -5.24
N MET A 25 -24.35 -34.09 -5.85
CA MET A 25 -23.24 -33.45 -5.13
C MET A 25 -23.71 -32.19 -4.41
N ASP A 26 -24.46 -31.31 -5.08
CA ASP A 26 -25.04 -30.11 -4.49
C ASP A 26 -25.96 -30.49 -3.30
N TYR A 27 -26.74 -31.56 -3.42
CA TYR A 27 -27.56 -32.07 -2.32
C TYR A 27 -26.71 -32.57 -1.14
N GLN A 28 -25.67 -33.35 -1.39
CA GLN A 28 -24.76 -33.82 -0.34
C GLN A 28 -24.01 -32.67 0.34
N GLU A 29 -23.49 -31.72 -0.44
CA GLU A 29 -22.76 -30.55 0.06
C GLU A 29 -23.64 -29.68 0.97
N ASN A 30 -24.89 -29.44 0.58
CA ASN A 30 -25.85 -28.70 1.42
C ASN A 30 -26.16 -29.41 2.75
N ARG A 31 -26.05 -30.75 2.81
CA ARG A 31 -26.28 -31.50 4.05
C ARG A 31 -25.03 -31.65 4.91
N LEU A 32 -23.83 -31.44 4.36
CA LEU A 32 -22.59 -31.51 5.14
C LEU A 32 -22.59 -30.53 6.31
N ILE A 33 -23.22 -29.36 6.17
CA ILE A 33 -23.33 -28.40 7.28
C ILE A 33 -24.18 -28.92 8.44
N ASP A 34 -25.16 -29.78 8.17
CA ASP A 34 -26.02 -30.36 9.21
C ASP A 34 -25.40 -31.63 9.80
N GLU A 35 -24.81 -32.47 8.93
CA GLU A 35 -24.38 -33.82 9.27
C GLU A 35 -22.92 -33.92 9.73
N ASN A 36 -22.06 -32.97 9.35
CA ASN A 36 -20.64 -32.96 9.69
C ASN A 36 -20.29 -31.72 10.53
N GLU A 37 -19.95 -31.95 11.80
CA GLU A 37 -19.64 -30.88 12.75
C GLU A 37 -18.38 -30.08 12.38
N GLU A 38 -17.32 -30.73 11.93
CA GLU A 38 -16.07 -30.05 11.55
C GLU A 38 -16.30 -29.14 10.33
N TYR A 39 -17.02 -29.64 9.33
CA TYR A 39 -17.37 -28.85 8.15
C TYR A 39 -18.27 -27.66 8.51
N ARG A 40 -19.28 -27.89 9.36
CA ARG A 40 -20.14 -26.81 9.85
C ARG A 40 -19.36 -25.72 10.57
N ASN A 41 -18.46 -26.11 11.46
CA ASN A 41 -17.63 -25.16 12.21
C ASN A 41 -16.74 -24.36 11.26
N LEU A 42 -16.08 -25.02 10.30
CA LEU A 42 -15.24 -24.36 9.29
C LEU A 42 -16.01 -23.33 8.45
N ILE A 43 -17.19 -23.71 7.93
CA ILE A 43 -18.02 -22.80 7.13
C ILE A 43 -18.55 -21.64 7.98
N THR A 44 -18.89 -21.90 9.25
CA THR A 44 -19.33 -20.87 10.19
C THR A 44 -18.21 -19.87 10.47
N GLU A 45 -17.01 -20.35 10.78
CA GLU A 45 -15.82 -19.50 10.98
C GLU A 45 -15.51 -18.64 9.75
N TYR A 46 -15.60 -19.23 8.55
CA TYR A 46 -15.37 -18.50 7.30
C TYR A 46 -16.42 -17.40 7.08
N ARG A 47 -17.70 -17.73 7.28
CA ARG A 47 -18.81 -16.77 7.18
C ARG A 47 -18.64 -15.62 8.17
N ASP A 48 -18.34 -15.93 9.42
CA ASP A 48 -18.16 -14.93 10.48
C ASP A 48 -16.92 -14.08 10.22
N GLY A 49 -15.84 -14.68 9.71
CA GLY A 49 -14.64 -13.98 9.27
C GLY A 49 -14.89 -12.98 8.15
N ILE A 50 -15.64 -13.37 7.10
CA ILE A 50 -16.04 -12.44 6.03
C ILE A 50 -16.91 -11.31 6.59
N MET A 51 -17.88 -11.64 7.44
CA MET A 51 -18.74 -10.62 8.03
C MET A 51 -17.94 -9.61 8.86
N LEU A 52 -17.01 -10.08 9.69
CA LEU A 52 -16.13 -9.22 10.47
C LEU A 52 -15.24 -8.36 9.56
N PHE A 53 -14.69 -8.93 8.49
CA PHE A 53 -13.88 -8.21 7.51
C PHE A 53 -14.69 -7.08 6.85
N GLU A 54 -15.88 -7.37 6.33
CA GLU A 54 -16.75 -6.40 5.66
C GLU A 54 -17.20 -5.27 6.60
N LEU A 55 -17.50 -5.61 7.86
CA LEU A 55 -17.83 -4.62 8.87
C LEU A 55 -16.63 -3.75 9.22
N THR A 56 -15.46 -4.35 9.40
CA THR A 56 -14.22 -3.62 9.72
C THR A 56 -13.84 -2.68 8.59
N ASP A 57 -13.90 -3.13 7.33
CA ASP A 57 -13.63 -2.26 6.19
C ASP A 57 -14.55 -1.05 6.17
N ARG A 58 -15.86 -1.29 6.29
CA ARG A 58 -16.87 -0.23 6.27
C ARG A 58 -16.72 0.77 7.41
N MET A 59 -16.46 0.27 8.61
CA MET A 59 -16.47 1.09 9.83
C MET A 59 -15.12 1.76 10.10
N VAL A 60 -14.03 1.19 9.57
CA VAL A 60 -12.66 1.60 9.88
C VAL A 60 -11.90 1.95 8.60
N TRP A 61 -11.60 0.99 7.73
CA TRP A 61 -10.59 1.18 6.67
C TRP A 61 -11.05 2.08 5.52
N SER A 62 -12.17 1.75 4.89
CA SER A 62 -12.81 2.55 3.85
C SER A 62 -13.26 3.91 4.41
N LYS A 63 -13.76 3.92 5.65
CA LYS A 63 -14.15 5.16 6.34
C LYS A 63 -12.97 6.10 6.55
N ALA A 64 -11.85 5.63 7.09
CA ALA A 64 -10.66 6.44 7.32
C ALA A 64 -10.13 7.09 6.02
N SER A 65 -10.24 6.36 4.91
CA SER A 65 -9.77 6.82 3.61
C SER A 65 -10.70 7.83 2.95
N ALA A 66 -12.02 7.67 3.14
CA ALA A 66 -13.06 8.50 2.52
C ALA A 66 -13.48 9.72 3.35
N ASP A 67 -13.35 9.67 4.68
CA ASP A 67 -13.73 10.73 5.61
C ASP A 67 -12.69 11.85 5.62
N THR A 68 -12.76 12.75 4.64
CA THR A 68 -11.82 13.87 4.49
C THR A 68 -11.86 14.85 5.65
N VAL A 69 -13.04 15.07 6.23
CA VAL A 69 -13.25 16.03 7.34
C VAL A 69 -12.69 15.48 8.64
N GLY A 70 -12.97 14.21 8.95
CA GLY A 70 -12.44 13.55 10.13
C GLY A 70 -10.93 13.37 10.04
N LEU A 71 -10.41 13.00 8.86
CA LEU A 71 -8.97 12.84 8.63
C LEU A 71 -8.22 14.18 8.79
N ASP A 72 -8.75 15.29 8.25
CA ASP A 72 -8.14 16.62 8.42
C ASP A 72 -8.12 17.05 9.89
N LYS A 73 -9.23 16.87 10.61
CA LYS A 73 -9.29 17.15 12.05
C LYS A 73 -8.29 16.31 12.84
N PHE A 74 -8.21 15.01 12.54
CA PHE A 74 -7.28 14.09 13.19
C PHE A 74 -5.83 14.49 12.93
N TYR A 75 -5.49 14.83 11.69
CA TYR A 75 -4.17 15.33 11.33
C TYR A 75 -3.81 16.62 12.08
N ASN A 76 -4.71 17.60 12.11
CA ASN A 76 -4.44 18.87 12.79
C ASN A 76 -4.24 18.69 14.30
N ALA A 77 -4.98 17.77 14.93
CA ALA A 77 -4.81 17.43 16.34
C ALA A 77 -3.48 16.69 16.63
N ASN A 78 -2.94 15.95 15.65
CA ASN A 78 -1.73 15.13 15.80
C ASN A 78 -0.52 15.69 15.02
N LYS A 79 -0.59 16.93 14.52
CA LYS A 79 0.34 17.50 13.54
C LYS A 79 1.82 17.38 13.92
N ASN A 80 2.11 17.49 15.22
CA ASN A 80 3.47 17.43 15.76
C ASN A 80 4.11 16.02 15.67
N LYS A 81 3.33 14.97 15.41
CA LYS A 81 3.85 13.63 15.15
C LYS A 81 4.41 13.49 13.74
N TYR A 82 3.87 14.24 12.78
CA TYR A 82 4.20 14.11 11.37
C TYR A 82 5.19 15.21 10.97
N MET A 83 6.44 15.05 11.37
CA MET A 83 7.49 16.04 11.12
C MET A 83 8.47 15.52 10.08
N TRP A 84 8.80 16.37 9.10
CA TRP A 84 10.05 16.23 8.37
C TRP A 84 11.21 16.45 9.33
N GLN A 85 12.21 15.58 9.28
CA GLN A 85 13.54 15.89 9.82
C GLN A 85 14.26 16.91 8.92
N PRO A 86 15.46 17.40 9.29
CA PRO A 86 16.24 18.26 8.39
C PRO A 86 16.32 17.65 6.99
N ALA A 87 15.97 18.45 5.98
CA ALA A 87 15.66 17.98 4.64
C ALA A 87 16.15 18.97 3.58
N VAL A 88 16.06 18.58 2.33
CA VAL A 88 16.28 19.43 1.16
C VAL A 88 15.16 19.23 0.15
N THR A 89 14.83 20.26 -0.61
CA THR A 89 14.04 20.11 -1.84
C THR A 89 14.98 20.13 -3.02
N GLY A 90 14.67 19.37 -4.06
CA GLY A 90 15.55 19.27 -5.21
C GLY A 90 15.18 18.15 -6.15
N ASP A 91 16.09 17.94 -7.10
CA ASP A 91 15.99 16.86 -8.08
C ASP A 91 17.16 15.90 -7.83
N ILE A 92 16.85 14.66 -7.46
CA ILE A 92 17.83 13.58 -7.36
C ILE A 92 17.96 12.98 -8.75
N TYR A 93 19.17 12.92 -9.28
CA TYR A 93 19.48 12.20 -10.50
C TYR A 93 20.17 10.88 -10.15
N LYS A 94 19.81 9.81 -10.86
CA LYS A 94 20.42 8.49 -10.75
C LYS A 94 20.88 8.05 -12.14
N ALA A 95 22.18 7.90 -12.30
CA ALA A 95 22.83 7.47 -13.53
C ALA A 95 23.30 6.02 -13.41
N VAL A 96 23.15 5.23 -14.47
CA VAL A 96 23.55 3.80 -14.48
C VAL A 96 25.05 3.58 -14.34
N ASP A 97 25.87 4.57 -14.71
CA ASP A 97 27.33 4.56 -14.54
C ASP A 97 27.90 5.98 -14.32
N GLU A 98 29.21 6.06 -14.06
CA GLU A 98 29.90 7.32 -13.76
C GLU A 98 29.99 8.26 -14.98
N SER A 99 30.02 7.71 -16.20
CA SER A 99 30.08 8.49 -17.43
C SER A 99 28.82 9.33 -17.59
N PHE A 100 27.65 8.72 -17.36
CA PHE A 100 26.37 9.43 -17.37
C PHE A 100 26.23 10.40 -16.20
N ALA A 101 26.78 10.08 -15.02
CA ALA A 101 26.79 11.03 -13.90
C ALA A 101 27.56 12.32 -14.24
N LYS A 102 28.72 12.20 -14.90
CA LYS A 102 29.49 13.37 -15.35
C LYS A 102 28.72 14.22 -16.35
N LYS A 103 28.01 13.59 -17.30
CA LYS A 103 27.14 14.29 -18.25
C LYS A 103 26.03 15.06 -17.55
N VAL A 104 25.39 14.49 -16.53
CA VAL A 104 24.35 15.19 -15.76
C VAL A 104 24.91 16.46 -15.11
N VAL A 105 26.09 16.37 -14.48
CA VAL A 105 26.74 17.55 -13.88
C VAL A 105 27.08 18.62 -14.92
N GLU A 106 27.57 18.19 -16.08
CA GLU A 106 27.87 19.08 -17.21
C GLU A 106 26.60 19.78 -17.74
N GLU A 107 25.51 19.04 -17.95
CA GLU A 107 24.24 19.57 -18.43
C GLU A 107 23.62 20.58 -17.44
N ILE A 108 23.73 20.33 -16.13
CA ILE A 108 23.28 21.27 -15.09
C ILE A 108 24.16 22.54 -15.09
N SER A 109 25.47 22.39 -15.28
CA SER A 109 26.41 23.53 -15.22
C SER A 109 26.35 24.41 -16.46
N ASN A 110 26.10 23.82 -17.64
CA ASN A 110 26.16 24.49 -18.93
C ASN A 110 24.86 25.19 -19.34
N SER A 111 23.77 25.05 -18.59
CA SER A 111 22.47 25.60 -18.99
C SER A 111 21.63 26.02 -17.80
N ALA A 112 21.71 27.31 -17.46
CA ALA A 112 20.71 27.94 -16.63
C ALA A 112 19.35 27.82 -17.34
N ASN A 113 18.37 27.21 -16.66
CA ASN A 113 16.95 27.06 -17.07
C ASN A 113 16.55 25.84 -17.92
N LYS A 114 17.35 24.77 -17.99
CA LYS A 114 16.82 23.49 -18.50
C LYS A 114 15.86 22.85 -17.49
N THR A 115 14.80 22.22 -17.99
CA THR A 115 13.95 21.38 -17.13
C THR A 115 14.67 20.09 -16.76
N VAL A 116 14.16 19.39 -15.73
CA VAL A 116 14.73 18.13 -15.26
C VAL A 116 14.70 17.07 -16.38
N GLU A 117 13.63 17.06 -17.16
CA GLU A 117 13.43 16.17 -18.31
C GLU A 117 14.43 16.46 -19.43
N GLU A 118 14.72 17.74 -19.71
CA GLU A 118 15.69 18.15 -20.72
C GLU A 118 17.10 17.72 -20.33
N ILE A 119 17.48 17.88 -19.05
CA ILE A 119 18.77 17.43 -18.52
C ILE A 119 18.90 15.91 -18.65
N VAL A 120 17.87 15.16 -18.24
CA VAL A 120 17.87 13.70 -18.29
C VAL A 120 17.97 13.19 -19.74
N LYS A 121 17.24 13.84 -20.65
CA LYS A 121 17.27 13.51 -22.08
C LYS A 121 18.64 13.80 -22.69
N ALA A 122 19.21 14.97 -22.43
CA ALA A 122 20.53 15.36 -22.94
C ALA A 122 21.63 14.44 -22.41
N ALA A 123 21.63 14.16 -21.11
CA ALA A 123 22.63 13.29 -20.48
C ALA A 123 22.52 11.83 -20.97
N SER A 124 21.31 11.32 -21.19
CA SER A 124 21.08 9.95 -21.68
C SER A 124 21.47 9.77 -23.16
N GLY A 125 21.43 10.86 -23.94
CA GLY A 125 21.71 10.87 -25.38
C GLY A 125 20.67 10.12 -26.23
N ASP A 126 20.96 9.95 -27.51
CA ASP A 126 20.10 9.21 -28.44
C ASP A 126 20.17 7.69 -28.16
N GLY A 127 19.01 7.04 -28.05
CA GLY A 127 18.88 5.60 -27.76
C GLY A 127 17.94 5.28 -26.60
N THR A 128 18.14 4.15 -25.92
CA THR A 128 17.33 3.74 -24.76
C THR A 128 17.43 4.77 -23.63
N GLN A 129 16.29 5.35 -23.22
CA GLN A 129 16.20 6.42 -22.23
C GLN A 129 16.42 5.97 -20.76
N ASN A 130 16.82 4.72 -20.54
CA ASN A 130 16.95 4.12 -19.20
C ASN A 130 18.35 4.28 -18.59
N LYS A 131 19.05 5.38 -18.91
CA LYS A 131 20.45 5.62 -18.49
C LYS A 131 20.55 6.61 -17.33
N VAL A 132 19.65 7.58 -17.31
CA VAL A 132 19.51 8.56 -16.24
C VAL A 132 18.05 8.62 -15.83
N PHE A 133 17.82 8.54 -14.52
CA PHE A 133 16.52 8.69 -13.90
C PHE A 133 16.53 9.89 -13.00
N TYR A 134 15.36 10.43 -12.69
CA TYR A 134 15.23 11.51 -11.73
C TYR A 134 14.06 11.29 -10.79
N GLU A 135 14.17 11.91 -9.61
CA GLU A 135 13.11 12.04 -8.64
C GLU A 135 13.13 13.45 -8.07
N SER A 136 12.04 14.20 -8.31
CA SER A 136 11.87 15.55 -7.79
C SER A 136 11.03 15.51 -6.52
N GLY A 137 11.46 16.21 -5.48
CA GLY A 137 10.70 16.24 -4.23
C GLY A 137 11.45 16.84 -3.04
N LYS A 138 10.94 16.52 -1.85
CA LYS A 138 11.56 16.84 -0.56
C LYS A 138 12.12 15.57 0.05
N PHE A 139 13.39 15.62 0.45
CA PHE A 139 14.14 14.47 0.91
C PHE A 139 14.85 14.79 2.23
N GLU A 140 14.71 13.90 3.21
CA GLU A 140 15.45 14.03 4.47
C GLU A 140 16.95 13.87 4.22
N LYS A 141 17.77 14.63 4.94
CA LYS A 141 19.23 14.61 4.76
C LYS A 141 19.82 13.22 5.03
N THR A 142 19.16 12.41 5.85
CA THR A 142 19.49 11.01 6.16
C THR A 142 19.40 10.08 4.95
N ARG A 143 18.70 10.48 3.87
CA ARG A 143 18.65 9.72 2.61
C ARG A 143 19.98 9.74 1.86
N PHE A 144 20.85 10.70 2.14
CA PHE A 144 22.13 10.88 1.44
C PHE A 144 23.29 10.34 2.27
N PRO A 145 24.37 9.84 1.64
CA PRO A 145 25.56 9.43 2.36
C PRO A 145 26.13 10.53 3.27
N ALA A 146 26.66 10.13 4.41
CA ALA A 146 27.32 11.06 5.33
C ALA A 146 28.44 11.83 4.61
N GLY A 147 28.46 13.17 4.79
CA GLY A 147 29.43 14.05 4.13
C GLY A 147 28.98 14.62 2.79
N THR A 148 27.81 14.23 2.26
CA THR A 148 27.22 14.87 1.08
C THR A 148 26.96 16.36 1.38
N LYS A 149 27.62 17.24 0.62
CA LYS A 149 27.41 18.70 0.73
C LYS A 149 26.11 19.08 0.05
N LEU A 150 25.16 19.57 0.84
CA LEU A 150 23.84 19.98 0.41
C LEU A 150 23.70 21.49 0.59
N GLU A 151 23.91 22.24 -0.49
CA GLU A 151 23.88 23.70 -0.50
C GLU A 151 22.82 24.18 -1.49
N ALA A 152 21.93 25.07 -1.05
CA ALA A 152 20.87 25.60 -1.91
C ALA A 152 21.43 26.25 -3.18
N GLY A 153 20.80 25.95 -4.32
CA GLY A 153 21.22 26.40 -5.65
C GLY A 153 22.43 25.67 -6.24
N LYS A 154 22.92 24.60 -5.60
CA LYS A 154 24.08 23.83 -6.08
C LYS A 154 23.75 22.36 -6.27
N VAL A 155 24.43 21.75 -7.24
CA VAL A 155 24.49 20.30 -7.40
C VAL A 155 25.50 19.71 -6.42
N SER A 156 25.15 18.62 -5.76
CA SER A 156 26.07 17.86 -4.91
C SER A 156 27.13 17.16 -5.75
N SER A 157 28.24 16.76 -5.13
CA SER A 157 29.08 15.72 -5.72
C SER A 157 28.26 14.45 -5.92
N TYR A 158 28.51 13.73 -7.02
CA TYR A 158 27.93 12.42 -7.22
C TYR A 158 28.58 11.38 -6.30
N PHE A 159 27.80 10.41 -5.88
CA PHE A 159 28.23 9.29 -5.05
C PHE A 159 27.78 7.98 -5.66
N ARG A 160 28.56 6.91 -5.42
CA ARG A 160 28.24 5.57 -5.90
C ARG A 160 27.29 4.88 -4.93
N ASN A 161 26.20 4.33 -5.47
CA ASN A 161 25.22 3.53 -4.76
C ASN A 161 25.68 2.07 -4.66
N GLU A 162 25.06 1.30 -3.76
CA GLU A 162 25.37 -0.12 -3.55
C GLU A 162 25.11 -0.98 -4.80
N ASP A 163 24.10 -0.61 -5.60
CA ASP A 163 23.76 -1.27 -6.87
C ASP A 163 24.70 -0.90 -8.03
N GLY A 164 25.77 -0.14 -7.75
CA GLY A 164 26.77 0.28 -8.73
C GLY A 164 26.40 1.52 -9.54
N THR A 165 25.19 2.05 -9.39
CA THR A 165 24.75 3.30 -10.02
C THR A 165 25.34 4.52 -9.31
N TYR A 166 25.16 5.70 -9.89
CA TYR A 166 25.66 6.96 -9.33
C TYR A 166 24.53 7.94 -9.13
N SER A 167 24.47 8.56 -7.95
CA SER A 167 23.44 9.54 -7.62
C SER A 167 24.03 10.88 -7.25
N MET A 168 23.30 11.94 -7.56
CA MET A 168 23.59 13.32 -7.16
C MET A 168 22.29 14.07 -6.96
N VAL A 169 22.33 15.18 -6.22
CA VAL A 169 21.16 16.01 -5.98
C VAL A 169 21.41 17.45 -6.40
N ASN A 170 20.53 17.98 -7.24
CA ASN A 170 20.45 19.41 -7.49
C ASN A 170 19.56 20.05 -6.42
N VAL A 171 20.17 20.74 -5.46
CA VAL A 171 19.49 21.25 -4.28
C VAL A 171 18.84 22.59 -4.58
N LYS A 172 17.51 22.67 -4.43
CA LYS A 172 16.73 23.91 -4.57
C LYS A 172 16.69 24.67 -3.26
N GLU A 173 16.28 24.02 -2.17
CA GLU A 173 16.20 24.63 -0.84
C GLU A 173 16.72 23.68 0.25
N VAL A 174 17.16 24.24 1.38
CA VAL A 174 17.67 23.49 2.53
C VAL A 174 16.86 23.83 3.78
N PHE A 175 16.36 22.80 4.45
CA PHE A 175 15.62 22.87 5.70
C PHE A 175 16.48 22.31 6.82
N ASN A 176 16.96 23.18 7.71
CA ASN A 176 17.85 22.78 8.80
C ASN A 176 17.13 22.38 10.09
N ALA A 177 15.86 22.75 10.22
CA ALA A 177 15.03 22.42 11.38
C ALA A 177 13.88 21.48 10.96
N PRO A 178 13.39 20.64 11.89
CA PRO A 178 12.18 19.88 11.64
C PRO A 178 10.98 20.78 11.30
N SER A 179 10.13 20.32 10.39
CA SER A 179 8.95 21.06 9.94
C SER A 179 7.76 20.12 9.77
N PRO A 180 6.52 20.52 10.07
CA PRO A 180 5.37 19.64 9.90
C PRO A 180 5.19 19.25 8.43
N LYS A 181 5.03 17.95 8.18
CA LYS A 181 4.56 17.40 6.90
C LYS A 181 3.13 17.89 6.69
N THR A 182 2.77 18.26 5.47
CA THR A 182 1.37 18.49 5.08
C THR A 182 0.56 17.20 5.18
N LEU A 183 -0.76 17.31 5.24
CA LEU A 183 -1.64 16.13 5.20
C LEU A 183 -1.39 15.27 3.97
N SER A 184 -1.12 15.86 2.80
CA SER A 184 -0.83 15.09 1.59
C SER A 184 0.48 14.30 1.70
N GLU A 185 1.52 14.89 2.30
CA GLU A 185 2.82 14.23 2.49
C GLU A 185 2.77 13.13 3.55
N ALA A 186 1.91 13.26 4.56
CA ALA A 186 1.75 12.29 5.64
C ALA A 186 0.57 11.33 5.45
N ARG A 187 -0.19 11.44 4.35
CA ARG A 187 -1.54 10.86 4.20
C ARG A 187 -1.63 9.39 4.60
N GLY A 188 -0.69 8.55 4.15
CA GLY A 188 -0.69 7.13 4.48
C GLY A 188 -0.55 6.86 5.99
N TYR A 189 0.39 7.55 6.64
CA TYR A 189 0.57 7.46 8.10
C TYR A 189 -0.65 7.98 8.86
N VAL A 190 -1.20 9.12 8.44
CA VAL A 190 -2.39 9.70 9.07
C VAL A 190 -3.59 8.75 8.92
N ILE A 191 -3.80 8.17 7.73
CA ILE A 191 -4.89 7.20 7.50
C ILE A 191 -4.71 5.98 8.42
N SER A 192 -3.51 5.42 8.51
CA SER A 192 -3.25 4.27 9.37
C SER A 192 -3.56 4.57 10.84
N GLU A 193 -3.06 5.69 11.38
CA GLU A 193 -3.36 6.06 12.76
C GLU A 193 -4.84 6.43 12.97
N TYR A 194 -5.49 7.00 11.96
CA TYR A 194 -6.91 7.31 12.01
C TYR A 194 -7.77 6.05 11.97
N GLN A 195 -7.36 5.00 11.25
CA GLN A 195 -7.98 3.68 11.32
C GLN A 195 -7.93 3.12 12.74
N GLU A 196 -6.76 3.14 13.39
CA GLU A 196 -6.63 2.68 14.78
C GLU A 196 -7.53 3.48 15.74
N TYR A 197 -7.66 4.80 15.51
CA TYR A 197 -8.57 5.64 16.29
C TYR A 197 -10.04 5.24 16.07
N LEU A 198 -10.46 5.08 14.82
CA LEU A 198 -11.83 4.68 14.47
C LEU A 198 -12.17 3.29 15.00
N GLU A 199 -11.23 2.35 14.96
CA GLU A 199 -11.39 1.01 15.51
C GLU A 199 -11.63 1.06 17.02
N LYS A 200 -10.80 1.81 17.77
CA LYS A 200 -10.96 1.99 19.22
C LYS A 200 -12.32 2.61 19.56
N GLU A 201 -12.74 3.64 18.83
CA GLU A 201 -14.04 4.26 19.04
C GLU A 201 -15.20 3.32 18.65
N TRP A 202 -15.04 2.51 17.61
CA TRP A 202 -16.04 1.53 17.19
C TRP A 202 -16.20 0.41 18.21
N ILE A 203 -15.11 -0.19 18.69
CA ILE A 203 -15.12 -1.22 19.74
C ILE A 203 -15.78 -0.67 21.01
N LYS A 204 -15.37 0.52 21.45
CA LYS A 204 -15.96 1.18 22.62
C LYS A 204 -17.47 1.40 22.48
N ASN A 205 -17.93 1.77 21.27
CA ASN A 205 -19.36 1.91 21.00
C ASN A 205 -20.10 0.56 21.05
N LEU A 206 -19.51 -0.50 20.48
CA LEU A 206 -20.07 -1.85 20.51
C LEU A 206 -20.19 -2.37 21.94
N GLU A 207 -19.15 -2.22 22.77
CA GLU A 207 -19.16 -2.65 24.17
C GLU A 207 -20.24 -1.93 24.99
N ALA A 208 -20.43 -0.63 24.74
CA ALA A 208 -21.46 0.15 25.41
C ALA A 208 -22.88 -0.23 24.95
N THR A 209 -23.04 -0.54 23.66
CA THR A 209 -24.34 -0.88 23.06
C THR A 209 -24.77 -2.31 23.41
N TYR A 210 -23.79 -3.23 23.50
CA TYR A 210 -24.00 -4.66 23.72
C TYR A 210 -23.25 -5.13 24.97
N PRO A 211 -23.76 -4.81 26.17
CA PRO A 211 -23.07 -5.14 27.42
C PRO A 211 -22.97 -6.64 27.61
N VAL A 212 -21.73 -7.14 27.64
CA VAL A 212 -21.43 -8.56 27.85
C VAL A 212 -21.60 -8.90 29.33
N LYS A 213 -22.42 -9.92 29.63
CA LYS A 213 -22.53 -10.49 30.97
C LYS A 213 -21.70 -11.77 31.05
N LEU A 214 -20.54 -11.68 31.72
CA LEU A 214 -19.67 -12.84 31.92
C LEU A 214 -20.12 -13.64 33.13
N ASN A 215 -20.42 -14.93 32.92
CA ASN A 215 -20.55 -15.86 34.04
C ASN A 215 -19.17 -16.44 34.37
N GLU A 216 -18.46 -15.79 35.29
CA GLU A 216 -17.11 -16.19 35.68
C GLU A 216 -17.03 -17.61 36.24
N SER A 217 -18.06 -18.07 36.96
CA SER A 217 -18.09 -19.41 37.55
C SER A 217 -18.09 -20.49 36.46
N VAL A 218 -18.85 -20.28 35.38
CA VAL A 218 -18.86 -21.18 34.22
C VAL A 218 -17.54 -21.10 33.45
N LEU A 219 -17.03 -19.89 33.18
CA LEU A 219 -15.76 -19.71 32.45
C LEU A 219 -14.59 -20.41 33.16
N LYS A 220 -14.45 -20.21 34.48
CA LYS A 220 -13.40 -20.85 35.28
C LYS A 220 -13.53 -22.38 35.31
N GLY A 221 -14.75 -22.91 35.18
CA GLY A 221 -15.00 -24.35 35.08
C GLY A 221 -14.66 -24.97 33.72
N MET A 222 -14.59 -24.17 32.65
CA MET A 222 -14.26 -24.63 31.29
C MET A 222 -12.74 -24.70 31.05
N VAL A 223 -11.94 -23.92 31.79
CA VAL A 223 -10.48 -23.99 31.74
C VAL A 223 -10.01 -25.21 32.56
N LYS A 224 -9.90 -26.38 31.92
CA LYS A 224 -9.18 -27.52 32.50
C LYS A 224 -7.68 -27.19 32.56
N LYS A 225 -7.07 -27.40 33.74
CA LYS A 225 -5.60 -27.46 33.89
C LYS A 225 -5.04 -28.68 33.17
#